data_AF-Q6TNY5-F1
#
_entry.id   AF-Q6TNY5-F1
#
_cell.length_a   1.000
_cell.length_b   1.000
_cell.length_c   1.000
_cell.angle_alpha   90.00
_cell.angle_beta   90.00
_cell.angle_gamma   90.00
#
_symmetry.space_group_name_H-M   'P 1'
#
loop_
_entity.id
_entity.type
_entity.pdbx_description
1 polymer ?
#
loop_
_entity_poly.entity_id
_entity_poly.type
_entity_poly.pdbx_seq_one_letter_code
_entity_poly.pdbx_strand_id
1 'polypeptide(L)'
;WFKNNESRLNHHLAGLFGVSSLAWTGHLVHVAIPASRGQHVGWDNFISVAPHPAGLQPFFTGNWSVYAQSPDSMQHVFGTNQGAGTAILTFLGGFHPQTQSLWLTDMAHHHLAIAVIFIVAGHMYRTNFGIGHNLKTILEAHRPPSGRLGKGHIGIYQTLTNSLHFQLGLALACLSVVTSLVAQHMYAMPPYAYMAYDYVTQAALYTHHQYIAGLLIVGAFAHGAIFFIRDYDPEQNQDNVLARMLTHKEAIISHLSWVSLFLGFHTLGLYVHNDVVVAFGNPEKQILIEPIFAQWIQATSGKALYGFHVLLSSSTSNATTAAQQLWLPGWLEAINNESNSLFLTIGPGDFLVHHAIALGLHTTTLILVKGALDARGSKLMPDKKDFGYSFPCDGPGRGGTCDISAWDAFYLAMFWMLNTI
;
A
#
# COMPACT_ATOMS: atom_id res chain seq x y z
N TRP A 1 14.56 -26.50 8.85
CA TRP A 1 13.20 -25.97 9.13
C TRP A 1 13.07 -24.51 8.67
N PHE A 2 13.76 -23.54 9.29
CA PHE A 2 13.62 -22.09 8.99
C PHE A 2 13.80 -21.65 7.52
N LYS A 3 14.61 -22.37 6.73
CA LYS A 3 14.90 -22.06 5.32
C LYS A 3 13.94 -22.73 4.32
N ASN A 4 12.88 -23.39 4.79
CA ASN A 4 11.86 -23.98 3.92
C ASN A 4 10.84 -22.91 3.49
N ASN A 5 11.21 -22.11 2.49
CA ASN A 5 10.42 -20.98 2.02
C ASN A 5 9.09 -21.41 1.41
N GLU A 6 9.09 -22.44 0.57
CA GLU A 6 7.90 -22.97 -0.11
C GLU A 6 6.84 -23.42 0.89
N SER A 7 7.23 -24.22 1.89
CA SER A 7 6.29 -24.65 2.94
C SER A 7 5.76 -23.45 3.72
N ARG A 8 6.64 -22.52 4.13
CA ARG A 8 6.23 -21.32 4.88
C ARG A 8 5.24 -20.47 4.09
N LEU A 9 5.49 -20.22 2.81
CA LEU A 9 4.61 -19.43 1.95
C LEU A 9 3.26 -20.11 1.75
N ASN A 10 3.21 -21.43 1.52
CA ASN A 10 1.95 -22.16 1.43
C ASN A 10 1.11 -22.02 2.70
N HIS A 11 1.72 -22.24 3.87
CA HIS A 11 1.01 -22.16 5.15
C HIS A 11 0.60 -20.73 5.49
N HIS A 12 1.40 -19.73 5.14
CA HIS A 12 1.03 -18.33 5.37
C HIS A 12 -0.06 -17.85 4.41
N LEU A 13 0.05 -18.17 3.12
CA LEU A 13 -0.98 -17.81 2.14
C LEU A 13 -2.30 -18.52 2.45
N ALA A 14 -2.32 -19.85 2.49
CA ALA A 14 -3.58 -20.57 2.69
C ALA A 14 -4.04 -20.53 4.15
N GLY A 15 -3.17 -20.78 5.12
CA GLY A 15 -3.54 -20.85 6.54
C GLY A 15 -3.67 -19.47 7.16
N LEU A 16 -2.55 -18.73 7.25
CA LEU A 16 -2.54 -17.44 7.97
C LEU A 16 -3.45 -16.40 7.31
N PHE A 17 -3.44 -16.26 5.98
CA PHE A 17 -4.28 -15.27 5.29
C PHE A 17 -5.61 -15.84 4.83
N GLY A 18 -5.60 -16.97 4.13
CA GLY A 18 -6.80 -17.59 3.58
C GLY A 18 -7.80 -18.03 4.64
N VAL A 19 -7.41 -18.95 5.53
CA VAL A 19 -8.29 -19.48 6.58
C VAL A 19 -8.68 -18.39 7.57
N SER A 20 -7.78 -17.48 7.95
CA SER A 20 -8.14 -16.37 8.83
C SER A 20 -9.14 -15.40 8.17
N SER A 21 -8.98 -15.08 6.88
CA SER A 21 -9.96 -14.24 6.18
C SER A 21 -11.31 -14.96 6.03
N LEU A 22 -11.31 -16.28 5.79
CA LEU A 22 -12.53 -17.09 5.77
C LEU A 22 -13.22 -17.11 7.14
N ALA A 23 -12.45 -17.28 8.22
CA ALA A 23 -12.96 -17.23 9.58
C ALA A 23 -13.50 -15.83 9.92
N TRP A 24 -12.87 -14.78 9.42
CA TRP A 24 -13.34 -13.41 9.59
C TRP A 24 -14.64 -13.15 8.82
N THR A 25 -14.80 -13.69 7.60
CA THR A 25 -16.12 -13.72 6.94
C THR A 25 -17.15 -14.42 7.84
N GLY A 26 -16.82 -15.57 8.41
CA GLY A 26 -17.68 -16.28 9.35
C GLY A 26 -18.10 -15.38 10.52
N HIS A 27 -17.15 -14.66 11.12
CA HIS A 27 -17.45 -13.70 12.19
C HIS A 27 -18.36 -12.56 11.73
N LEU A 28 -18.08 -11.95 10.58
CA LEU A 28 -18.90 -10.85 10.04
C LEU A 28 -20.34 -11.31 9.75
N VAL A 29 -20.51 -12.48 9.12
CA VAL A 29 -21.81 -13.05 8.75
C VAL A 29 -22.61 -13.53 9.95
N HIS A 30 -21.96 -14.18 10.92
CA HIS A 30 -22.67 -14.78 12.06
C HIS A 30 -22.82 -13.85 13.27
N VAL A 31 -22.00 -12.81 13.40
CA VAL A 31 -21.98 -11.94 14.59
C VAL A 31 -22.18 -10.47 14.23
N ALA A 32 -21.31 -9.91 13.38
CA ALA A 32 -21.31 -8.46 13.14
C ALA A 32 -22.57 -7.98 12.40
N ILE A 33 -22.98 -8.67 11.33
CA ILE A 33 -24.18 -8.33 10.55
C ILE A 33 -25.45 -8.47 11.41
N PRO A 34 -25.69 -9.59 12.13
CA PRO A 34 -26.81 -9.67 13.07
C PRO A 34 -26.81 -8.56 14.13
N ALA A 35 -25.65 -8.26 14.73
CA ALA A 35 -25.53 -7.19 15.71
C ALA A 35 -25.87 -5.82 15.10
N SER A 36 -25.45 -5.53 13.87
CA SER A 36 -25.84 -4.32 13.15
C SER A 36 -27.33 -4.22 12.83
N ARG A 37 -28.07 -5.33 12.94
CA ARG A 37 -29.52 -5.42 12.72
C ARG A 37 -30.31 -5.58 14.03
N GLY A 38 -29.67 -5.32 15.17
CA GLY A 38 -30.29 -5.42 16.50
C GLY A 38 -30.55 -6.85 16.98
N GLN A 39 -29.93 -7.85 16.34
CA GLN A 39 -30.03 -9.25 16.75
C GLN A 39 -28.78 -9.65 17.55
N HIS A 40 -28.99 -10.10 18.79
CA HIS A 40 -27.90 -10.61 19.61
C HIS A 40 -27.51 -12.05 19.19
N VAL A 41 -26.25 -12.21 18.79
CA VAL A 41 -25.64 -13.53 18.56
C VAL A 41 -24.35 -13.63 19.37
N GLY A 42 -24.28 -14.63 20.24
CA GLY A 42 -23.19 -14.91 21.16
C GLY A 42 -22.80 -16.39 21.18
N TRP A 43 -21.81 -16.74 21.99
CA TRP A 43 -21.32 -18.12 22.13
C TRP A 43 -22.40 -19.11 22.56
N ASP A 44 -23.41 -18.62 23.28
CA ASP A 44 -24.56 -19.35 23.80
C ASP A 44 -25.58 -19.74 22.73
N ASN A 45 -25.69 -18.98 21.62
CA ASN A 45 -26.78 -19.16 20.66
C ASN A 45 -26.35 -19.24 19.17
N PHE A 46 -25.08 -18.98 18.82
CA PHE A 46 -24.64 -18.89 17.42
C PHE A 46 -24.82 -20.17 16.59
N ILE A 47 -24.87 -21.34 17.24
CA ILE A 47 -25.12 -22.64 16.56
C ILE A 47 -26.61 -22.79 16.22
N SER A 48 -27.50 -22.23 17.04
CA SER A 48 -28.96 -22.31 16.85
C SER A 48 -29.54 -21.20 15.99
N VAL A 49 -28.81 -20.08 15.83
CA VAL A 49 -29.24 -18.93 15.04
C VAL A 49 -28.59 -19.00 13.66
N ALA A 50 -29.42 -19.22 12.62
CA ALA A 50 -28.95 -19.20 11.25
C ALA A 50 -28.63 -17.76 10.81
N PRO A 51 -27.50 -17.51 10.12
CA PRO A 51 -27.13 -16.17 9.63
C PRO A 51 -27.99 -15.71 8.44
N HIS A 52 -28.66 -16.64 7.75
CA HIS A 52 -29.53 -16.35 6.63
C HIS A 52 -30.78 -17.25 6.69
N PRO A 53 -32.00 -16.75 6.38
CA PRO A 53 -33.24 -17.53 6.50
C PRO A 53 -33.25 -18.83 5.69
N ALA A 54 -32.64 -18.83 4.50
CA ALA A 54 -32.55 -20.00 3.62
C ALA A 54 -31.47 -21.03 4.05
N GLY A 55 -30.73 -20.78 5.13
CA GLY A 55 -29.66 -21.66 5.60
C GLY A 55 -28.57 -21.90 4.56
N LEU A 56 -27.93 -23.08 4.62
CA LEU A 56 -26.84 -23.48 3.71
C LEU A 56 -27.31 -24.18 2.43
N GLN A 57 -28.61 -24.45 2.27
CA GLN A 57 -29.11 -25.15 1.09
C GLN A 57 -28.75 -24.42 -0.23
N PRO A 58 -28.93 -23.10 -0.38
CA PRO A 58 -28.54 -22.38 -1.59
C PRO A 58 -27.03 -22.44 -1.90
N PHE A 59 -26.18 -22.53 -0.86
CA PHE A 59 -24.75 -22.70 -1.04
C PHE A 59 -24.42 -24.01 -1.78
N PHE A 60 -24.97 -25.13 -1.30
CA PHE A 60 -24.70 -26.46 -1.87
C PHE A 60 -25.39 -26.70 -3.22
N THR A 61 -26.50 -26.02 -3.50
CA THR A 61 -27.17 -26.10 -4.81
C THR A 61 -26.57 -25.14 -5.86
N GLY A 62 -25.60 -24.30 -5.47
CA GLY A 62 -24.96 -23.33 -6.35
C GLY A 62 -25.80 -22.06 -6.62
N ASN A 63 -26.96 -21.91 -5.96
CA ASN A 63 -27.79 -20.71 -6.10
C ASN A 63 -27.35 -19.60 -5.13
N TRP A 64 -26.11 -19.13 -5.28
CA TRP A 64 -25.48 -18.17 -4.35
C TRP A 64 -26.11 -16.78 -4.37
N SER A 65 -26.83 -16.44 -5.46
CA SER A 65 -27.49 -15.14 -5.61
C SER A 65 -28.48 -14.84 -4.48
N VAL A 66 -29.05 -15.88 -3.86
CA VAL A 66 -29.97 -15.76 -2.70
C VAL A 66 -29.33 -14.99 -1.54
N TYR A 67 -28.02 -15.14 -1.30
CA TYR A 67 -27.33 -14.49 -0.18
C TYR A 67 -27.10 -12.98 -0.37
N ALA A 68 -27.33 -12.46 -1.57
CA ALA A 68 -27.23 -11.05 -1.91
C ALA A 68 -28.58 -10.33 -1.96
N GLN A 69 -29.69 -11.07 -1.79
CA GLN A 69 -31.03 -10.51 -1.90
C GLN A 69 -31.44 -9.78 -0.62
N SER A 70 -32.19 -8.69 -0.79
CA SER A 70 -32.69 -7.85 0.30
C SER A 70 -31.57 -7.29 1.19
N PRO A 71 -30.69 -6.42 0.65
CA PRO A 71 -29.71 -5.69 1.46
C PRO A 71 -30.40 -4.78 2.49
N ASP A 72 -29.62 -4.29 3.45
CA ASP A 72 -30.08 -3.24 4.36
C ASP A 72 -30.50 -2.01 3.56
N SER A 73 -31.65 -1.43 3.91
CA SER A 73 -32.22 -0.31 3.16
C SER A 73 -31.46 0.99 3.44
N MET A 74 -31.68 2.01 2.59
CA MET A 74 -31.10 3.35 2.82
C MET A 74 -31.62 4.03 4.10
N GLN A 75 -32.71 3.52 4.69
CA GLN A 75 -33.29 3.99 5.96
C GLN A 75 -32.95 3.07 7.13
N HIS A 76 -32.01 2.14 6.95
CA HIS A 76 -31.55 1.25 8.00
C HIS A 76 -30.93 2.05 9.15
N VAL A 77 -31.36 1.72 10.37
CA VAL A 77 -30.81 2.29 11.60
C VAL A 77 -29.86 1.27 12.21
N PHE A 78 -28.56 1.54 12.13
CA PHE A 78 -27.49 0.64 12.53
C PHE A 78 -27.62 0.25 14.02
N GLY A 79 -27.60 -1.05 14.29
CA GLY A 79 -27.82 -1.66 15.59
C GLY A 79 -29.29 -1.99 15.89
N THR A 80 -30.20 -1.82 14.93
CA THR A 80 -31.64 -2.10 15.10
C THR A 80 -32.21 -2.88 13.92
N ASN A 81 -33.42 -3.43 14.06
CA ASN A 81 -34.09 -4.13 12.97
C ASN A 81 -34.85 -3.18 12.01
N GLN A 82 -34.85 -1.87 12.27
CA GLN A 82 -35.55 -0.91 11.43
C GLN A 82 -34.83 -0.73 10.11
N GLY A 83 -35.51 -1.07 9.00
CA GLY A 83 -34.92 -0.98 7.65
C GLY A 83 -33.84 -2.03 7.36
N ALA A 84 -33.68 -3.03 8.23
CA ALA A 84 -32.72 -4.11 8.09
C ALA A 84 -33.17 -5.11 7.01
N GLY A 85 -32.22 -5.59 6.23
CA GLY A 85 -32.38 -6.64 5.24
C GLY A 85 -32.02 -8.03 5.77
N THR A 86 -31.90 -8.98 4.86
CA THR A 86 -31.47 -10.35 5.16
C THR A 86 -30.21 -10.77 4.42
N ALA A 87 -29.74 -9.97 3.44
CA ALA A 87 -28.52 -10.28 2.71
C ALA A 87 -27.33 -10.43 3.66
N ILE A 88 -26.42 -11.35 3.33
CA ILE A 88 -25.18 -11.58 4.08
C ILE A 88 -23.93 -11.32 3.23
N LEU A 89 -24.06 -11.32 1.90
CA LEU A 89 -22.96 -11.10 0.96
C LEU A 89 -23.47 -10.19 -0.16
N THR A 90 -23.02 -8.94 -0.21
CA THR A 90 -23.48 -7.98 -1.22
C THR A 90 -22.31 -7.41 -2.02
N PHE A 91 -22.62 -6.57 -3.00
CA PHE A 91 -21.63 -5.83 -3.76
C PHE A 91 -22.19 -4.46 -4.15
N LEU A 92 -22.63 -3.71 -3.14
CA LEU A 92 -23.40 -2.46 -3.29
C LEU A 92 -22.50 -1.30 -3.74
N GLY A 93 -21.28 -1.23 -3.19
CA GLY A 93 -20.43 -0.06 -3.32
C GLY A 93 -20.93 1.15 -2.52
N GLY A 94 -20.08 2.17 -2.41
CA GLY A 94 -20.38 3.38 -1.63
C GLY A 94 -20.44 3.12 -0.13
N PHE A 95 -21.25 3.92 0.58
CA PHE A 95 -21.32 3.94 2.03
C PHE A 95 -22.74 3.77 2.56
N HIS A 96 -22.87 3.17 3.74
CA HIS A 96 -24.12 3.12 4.48
C HIS A 96 -24.55 4.54 4.90
N PRO A 97 -25.74 5.04 4.53
CA PRO A 97 -26.09 6.46 4.64
C PRO A 97 -26.02 7.03 6.07
N GLN A 98 -26.43 6.26 7.07
CA GLN A 98 -26.41 6.72 8.46
C GLN A 98 -25.01 6.74 9.08
N THR A 99 -24.20 5.72 8.80
CA THR A 99 -22.91 5.52 9.48
C THR A 99 -21.75 6.12 8.71
N GLN A 100 -21.95 6.47 7.43
CA GLN A 100 -20.94 6.96 6.49
C GLN A 100 -19.72 6.03 6.42
N SER A 101 -19.98 4.72 6.44
CA SER A 101 -18.95 3.68 6.39
C SER A 101 -19.30 2.58 5.40
N LEU A 102 -18.32 1.74 5.05
CA LEU A 102 -18.52 0.59 4.16
C LEU A 102 -19.62 -0.34 4.68
N TRP A 103 -20.37 -0.94 3.75
CA TRP A 103 -21.40 -1.93 4.08
C TRP A 103 -20.76 -3.20 4.68
N LEU A 104 -21.29 -3.68 5.82
CA LEU A 104 -20.81 -4.91 6.47
C LEU A 104 -20.92 -6.14 5.57
N THR A 105 -21.97 -6.22 4.76
CA THR A 105 -22.20 -7.29 3.79
C THR A 105 -21.22 -7.23 2.61
N ASP A 106 -20.76 -6.04 2.21
CA ASP A 106 -19.68 -5.88 1.21
C ASP A 106 -18.34 -6.27 1.82
N MET A 107 -18.06 -5.89 3.08
CA MET A 107 -16.86 -6.31 3.81
C MET A 107 -16.81 -7.84 3.99
N ALA A 108 -17.93 -8.47 4.36
CA ALA A 108 -18.03 -9.92 4.49
C ALA A 108 -17.72 -10.63 3.16
N HIS A 109 -18.29 -10.12 2.07
CA HIS A 109 -18.06 -10.65 0.73
C HIS A 109 -16.61 -10.43 0.26
N HIS A 110 -16.03 -9.26 0.53
CA HIS A 110 -14.61 -8.99 0.27
C HIS A 110 -13.72 -10.04 0.94
N HIS A 111 -13.91 -10.27 2.24
CA HIS A 111 -13.12 -11.24 3.00
C HIS A 111 -13.29 -12.68 2.49
N LEU A 112 -14.49 -13.04 2.02
CA LEU A 112 -14.75 -14.36 1.45
C LEU A 112 -14.01 -14.53 0.12
N ALA A 113 -14.08 -13.52 -0.74
CA ALA A 113 -13.41 -13.53 -2.03
C ALA A 113 -11.89 -13.63 -1.89
N ILE A 114 -11.27 -12.80 -1.03
CA ILE A 114 -9.82 -12.85 -0.82
C ILE A 114 -9.39 -14.13 -0.10
N ALA A 115 -10.25 -14.72 0.75
CA ALA A 115 -9.96 -16.00 1.38
C ALA A 115 -9.79 -17.10 0.32
N VAL A 116 -10.69 -17.18 -0.66
CA VAL A 116 -10.58 -18.13 -1.76
C VAL A 116 -9.29 -17.90 -2.55
N ILE A 117 -8.97 -16.64 -2.88
CA ILE A 117 -7.73 -16.29 -3.59
C ILE A 117 -6.50 -16.78 -2.83
N PHE A 118 -6.41 -16.51 -1.53
CA PHE A 118 -5.26 -16.88 -0.73
C PHE A 118 -5.16 -18.39 -0.44
N ILE A 119 -6.28 -19.08 -0.24
CA ILE A 119 -6.31 -20.54 -0.11
C ILE A 119 -5.79 -21.17 -1.39
N VAL A 120 -6.27 -20.75 -2.56
CA VAL A 120 -5.79 -21.27 -3.85
C VAL A 120 -4.31 -20.94 -4.05
N ALA A 121 -3.89 -19.69 -3.80
CA ALA A 121 -2.50 -19.28 -3.94
C ALA A 121 -1.54 -20.07 -3.01
N GLY A 122 -1.99 -20.44 -1.81
CA GLY A 122 -1.21 -21.26 -0.88
C GLY A 122 -1.04 -22.73 -1.27
N HIS A 123 -1.58 -23.16 -2.41
CA HIS A 123 -1.33 -24.48 -3.01
C HIS A 123 -0.38 -24.43 -4.22
N MET A 124 0.30 -23.30 -4.44
CA MET A 124 1.18 -23.11 -5.59
C MET A 124 2.56 -23.77 -5.42
N TYR A 125 3.17 -23.72 -4.24
CA TYR A 125 4.58 -24.11 -4.07
C TYR A 125 4.74 -25.58 -3.66
N ARG A 126 5.82 -26.21 -4.14
CA ARG A 126 6.08 -27.64 -3.91
C ARG A 126 6.44 -27.91 -2.45
N THR A 127 5.78 -28.89 -1.86
CA THR A 127 6.08 -29.40 -0.51
C THR A 127 6.42 -30.89 -0.58
N ASN A 128 6.34 -31.60 0.55
CA ASN A 128 6.62 -33.04 0.63
C ASN A 128 5.61 -33.90 -0.15
N PHE A 129 4.51 -33.31 -0.64
CA PHE A 129 3.49 -33.98 -1.48
C PHE A 129 3.87 -34.07 -2.96
N GLY A 130 5.08 -33.65 -3.36
CA GLY A 130 5.65 -33.90 -4.68
C GLY A 130 5.13 -33.03 -5.83
N ILE A 131 4.02 -32.30 -5.65
CA ILE A 131 3.40 -31.41 -6.65
C ILE A 131 3.55 -29.95 -6.23
N GLY A 132 3.74 -29.06 -7.21
CA GLY A 132 3.85 -27.60 -7.03
C GLY A 132 5.16 -27.03 -7.60
N HIS A 133 5.36 -25.73 -7.42
CA HIS A 133 6.52 -25.02 -7.96
C HIS A 133 7.69 -24.94 -6.97
N ASN A 134 8.91 -25.06 -7.50
CA ASN A 134 10.13 -24.72 -6.77
C ASN A 134 10.52 -23.26 -7.10
N LEU A 135 10.65 -22.41 -6.07
CA LEU A 135 10.90 -20.97 -6.26
C LEU A 135 12.24 -20.70 -6.91
N LYS A 136 13.27 -21.46 -6.54
CA LYS A 136 14.60 -21.34 -7.14
C LYS A 136 14.53 -21.59 -8.64
N THR A 137 13.85 -22.65 -9.08
CA THR A 137 13.69 -22.96 -10.51
C THR A 137 12.94 -21.87 -11.26
N ILE A 138 11.87 -21.32 -10.68
CA ILE A 138 11.14 -20.18 -11.28
C ILE A 138 12.08 -19.01 -11.51
N LEU A 139 12.82 -18.59 -10.47
CA LEU A 139 13.73 -17.45 -10.54
C LEU A 139 14.85 -17.69 -11.56
N GLU A 140 15.49 -18.86 -11.54
CA GLU A 140 16.59 -19.19 -12.46
C GLU A 140 16.16 -19.29 -13.93
N ALA A 141 14.89 -19.66 -14.19
CA ALA A 141 14.30 -19.72 -15.52
C ALA A 141 13.83 -18.35 -16.02
N HIS A 142 13.47 -17.42 -15.13
CA HIS A 142 12.93 -16.11 -15.50
C HIS A 142 14.04 -15.15 -15.95
N ARG A 143 14.50 -15.32 -17.20
CA ARG A 143 15.54 -14.50 -17.84
C ARG A 143 14.97 -13.71 -19.02
N PRO A 144 15.36 -12.43 -19.18
CA PRO A 144 14.88 -11.64 -20.30
C PRO A 144 15.44 -12.18 -21.62
N PRO A 145 14.62 -12.23 -22.69
CA PRO A 145 15.06 -12.75 -23.99
C PRO A 145 16.16 -11.89 -24.64
N SER A 146 16.26 -10.61 -24.27
CA SER A 146 17.23 -9.67 -24.84
C SER A 146 18.66 -9.81 -24.29
N GLY A 147 18.89 -10.61 -23.23
CA GLY A 147 20.20 -10.78 -22.59
C GLY A 147 20.77 -9.53 -21.90
N ARG A 148 20.10 -8.37 -22.00
CA ARG A 148 20.58 -7.07 -21.50
C ARG A 148 20.65 -6.96 -19.97
N LEU A 149 20.08 -7.89 -19.21
CA LEU A 149 20.10 -7.88 -17.73
C LEU A 149 21.03 -8.95 -17.15
N GLY A 150 22.04 -9.40 -17.90
CA GLY A 150 23.04 -10.37 -17.44
C GLY A 150 22.42 -11.73 -17.14
N LYS A 151 22.84 -12.36 -16.04
CA LYS A 151 22.34 -13.66 -15.56
C LYS A 151 20.92 -13.57 -14.95
N GLY A 152 20.29 -12.39 -14.91
CA GLY A 152 18.93 -12.24 -14.40
C GLY A 152 18.85 -12.56 -12.89
N HIS A 153 17.92 -13.43 -12.49
CA HIS A 153 17.64 -13.75 -11.09
C HIS A 153 18.42 -14.95 -10.52
N ILE A 154 19.42 -15.48 -11.23
CA ILE A 154 20.24 -16.58 -10.71
C ILE A 154 20.92 -16.16 -9.40
N GLY A 155 20.90 -17.06 -8.41
CA GLY A 155 21.50 -16.85 -7.10
C GLY A 155 20.63 -16.06 -6.11
N ILE A 156 19.61 -15.33 -6.58
CA ILE A 156 18.74 -14.48 -5.73
C ILE A 156 17.99 -15.31 -4.69
N TYR A 157 17.51 -16.52 -5.03
CA TYR A 157 16.85 -17.40 -4.07
C TYR A 157 17.74 -17.68 -2.86
N GLN A 158 18.99 -18.08 -3.09
CA GLN A 158 19.94 -18.38 -2.02
C GLN A 158 20.35 -17.12 -1.26
N THR A 159 20.61 -16.00 -1.95
CA THR A 159 20.93 -14.71 -1.32
C THR A 159 19.83 -14.28 -0.34
N LEU A 160 18.57 -14.33 -0.77
CA LEU A 160 17.42 -13.98 0.07
C LEU A 160 17.22 -14.99 1.20
N THR A 161 17.30 -16.30 0.91
CA THR A 161 17.07 -17.36 1.91
C THR A 161 18.12 -17.36 3.02
N ASN A 162 19.35 -16.97 2.70
CA ASN A 162 20.47 -16.99 3.63
C ASN A 162 20.61 -15.70 4.46
N SER A 163 20.09 -14.57 3.97
CA SER A 163 20.16 -13.30 4.70
C SER A 163 18.84 -12.95 5.39
N LEU A 164 18.88 -12.87 6.72
CA LEU A 164 17.77 -12.32 7.50
C LEU A 164 17.62 -10.81 7.29
N HIS A 165 18.70 -10.08 7.03
CA HIS A 165 18.63 -8.64 6.76
C HIS A 165 17.97 -8.35 5.41
N PHE A 166 18.18 -9.17 4.38
CA PHE A 166 17.44 -9.07 3.13
C PHE A 166 15.95 -9.34 3.36
N GLN A 167 15.61 -10.43 4.07
CA GLN A 167 14.23 -10.78 4.38
C GLN A 167 13.53 -9.69 5.19
N LEU A 168 14.20 -9.15 6.20
CA LEU A 168 13.65 -8.07 7.04
C LEU A 168 13.49 -6.77 6.24
N GLY A 169 14.47 -6.40 5.42
CA GLY A 169 14.38 -5.25 4.53
C GLY A 169 13.17 -5.33 3.60
N LEU A 170 12.95 -6.48 2.96
CA LEU A 170 11.76 -6.71 2.13
C LEU A 170 10.46 -6.69 2.94
N ALA A 171 10.42 -7.37 4.09
CA ALA A 171 9.22 -7.43 4.91
C ALA A 171 8.80 -6.03 5.40
N LEU A 172 9.76 -5.21 5.83
CA LEU A 172 9.52 -3.83 6.22
C LEU A 172 9.08 -2.96 5.04
N ALA A 173 9.69 -3.12 3.85
CA ALA A 173 9.29 -2.37 2.66
C ALA A 173 7.86 -2.73 2.19
N CYS A 174 7.52 -4.02 2.18
CA CYS A 174 6.16 -4.45 1.85
C CYS A 174 5.16 -3.94 2.89
N LEU A 175 5.49 -4.06 4.18
CA LEU A 175 4.62 -3.61 5.25
C LEU A 175 4.46 -2.08 5.26
N SER A 176 5.50 -1.31 4.96
CA SER A 176 5.41 0.16 4.90
C SER A 176 4.46 0.63 3.82
N VAL A 177 4.51 0.01 2.63
CA VAL A 177 3.60 0.32 1.52
C VAL A 177 2.16 0.03 1.91
N VAL A 178 1.90 -1.15 2.48
CA VAL A 178 0.54 -1.50 2.95
C VAL A 178 0.10 -0.62 4.11
N THR A 179 1.00 -0.22 5.02
CA THR A 179 0.66 0.67 6.14
C THR A 179 0.26 2.07 5.65
N SER A 180 0.98 2.63 4.68
CA SER A 180 0.56 3.90 4.06
C SER A 180 -0.74 3.73 3.26
N LEU A 181 -0.92 2.60 2.57
CA LEU A 181 -2.18 2.28 1.88
C LEU A 181 -3.36 2.21 2.85
N VAL A 182 -3.18 1.61 4.04
CA VAL A 182 -4.19 1.59 5.11
C VAL A 182 -4.57 3.01 5.51
N ALA A 183 -3.59 3.90 5.74
CA ALA A 183 -3.87 5.30 6.06
C ALA A 183 -4.69 5.99 4.96
N GLN A 184 -4.28 5.83 3.69
CA GLN A 184 -4.95 6.46 2.54
C GLN A 184 -6.36 5.89 2.29
N HIS A 185 -6.56 4.60 2.45
CA HIS A 185 -7.86 3.98 2.23
C HIS A 185 -8.83 4.23 3.39
N MET A 186 -8.37 4.22 4.64
CA MET A 186 -9.27 4.36 5.79
C MET A 186 -9.90 5.74 5.91
N TYR A 187 -9.20 6.82 5.51
CA TYR A 187 -9.82 8.15 5.55
C TYR A 187 -10.81 8.35 4.39
N ALA A 188 -10.51 7.82 3.20
CA ALA A 188 -11.34 7.98 2.00
C ALA A 188 -12.51 6.99 1.94
N MET A 189 -12.34 5.79 2.50
CA MET A 189 -13.33 4.70 2.54
C MET A 189 -13.45 4.17 3.97
N PRO A 190 -14.14 4.89 4.87
CA PRO A 190 -14.19 4.54 6.30
C PRO A 190 -14.79 3.14 6.51
N PRO A 191 -14.07 2.18 7.13
CA PRO A 191 -14.58 0.84 7.35
C PRO A 191 -15.41 0.70 8.64
N TYR A 192 -15.38 1.71 9.52
CA TYR A 192 -16.02 1.67 10.83
C TYR A 192 -17.19 2.64 10.92
N ALA A 193 -18.29 2.17 11.51
CA ALA A 193 -19.50 2.95 11.67
C ALA A 193 -19.22 4.23 12.46
N TYR A 194 -19.72 5.36 11.95
CA TYR A 194 -19.61 6.70 12.54
C TYR A 194 -18.18 7.27 12.64
N MET A 195 -17.17 6.57 12.11
CA MET A 195 -15.79 7.07 12.09
C MET A 195 -15.64 8.39 11.34
N ALA A 196 -16.41 8.58 10.25
CA ALA A 196 -16.39 9.79 9.46
C ALA A 196 -16.91 11.04 10.22
N TYR A 197 -17.61 10.84 11.34
CA TYR A 197 -18.08 11.94 12.20
C TYR A 197 -17.12 12.26 13.35
N ASP A 198 -16.17 11.36 13.65
CA ASP A 198 -15.14 11.58 14.67
C ASP A 198 -13.84 12.03 14.02
N TYR A 199 -13.76 13.34 13.79
CA TYR A 199 -12.61 13.97 13.14
C TYR A 199 -11.31 13.82 13.92
N VAL A 200 -11.37 13.77 15.26
CA VAL A 200 -10.16 13.62 16.10
C VAL A 200 -9.58 12.23 15.92
N THR A 201 -10.43 11.20 15.96
CA THR A 201 -10.00 9.82 15.73
C THR A 201 -9.49 9.61 14.31
N GLN A 202 -10.18 10.17 13.30
CA GLN A 202 -9.76 10.03 11.90
C GLN A 202 -8.39 10.70 11.65
N ALA A 203 -8.18 11.92 12.14
CA ALA A 203 -6.90 12.62 12.03
C ALA A 203 -5.78 11.84 12.75
N ALA A 204 -6.04 11.38 13.98
CA ALA A 204 -5.07 10.61 14.75
C ALA A 204 -4.66 9.31 14.02
N LEU A 205 -5.61 8.58 13.45
CA LEU A 205 -5.34 7.32 12.75
C LEU A 205 -4.57 7.51 11.46
N TYR A 206 -4.89 8.54 10.67
CA TYR A 206 -4.14 8.86 9.45
C TYR A 206 -2.68 9.20 9.79
N THR A 207 -2.48 10.16 10.69
CA THR A 207 -1.14 10.59 11.13
C THR A 207 -0.35 9.42 11.73
N HIS A 208 -0.97 8.63 12.62
CA HIS A 208 -0.34 7.47 13.24
C HIS A 208 0.21 6.47 12.21
N HIS A 209 -0.61 6.05 11.25
CA HIS A 209 -0.20 5.07 10.25
C HIS A 209 0.83 5.64 9.27
N GLN A 210 0.77 6.94 8.91
CA GLN A 210 1.80 7.55 8.06
C GLN A 210 3.17 7.62 8.76
N TYR A 211 3.23 8.00 10.04
CA TYR A 211 4.48 7.96 10.80
C TYR A 211 5.06 6.55 10.92
N ILE A 212 4.21 5.54 11.19
CA ILE A 212 4.65 4.14 11.21
C ILE A 212 5.17 3.72 9.83
N ALA A 213 4.46 4.06 8.75
CA ALA A 213 4.92 3.75 7.40
C ALA A 213 6.31 4.35 7.10
N GLY A 214 6.54 5.60 7.52
CA GLY A 214 7.83 6.28 7.45
C GLY A 214 8.95 5.55 8.21
N LEU A 215 8.67 5.12 9.45
CA LEU A 215 9.63 4.33 10.25
C LEU A 215 9.96 2.98 9.60
N LEU A 216 8.94 2.28 9.11
CA LEU A 216 9.10 0.98 8.44
C LEU A 216 9.94 1.10 7.16
N ILE A 217 9.67 2.09 6.30
CA ILE A 217 10.41 2.23 5.04
C ILE A 217 11.87 2.62 5.28
N VAL A 218 12.15 3.52 6.23
CA VAL A 218 13.54 3.86 6.59
C VAL A 218 14.27 2.63 7.15
N GLY A 219 13.61 1.86 8.02
CA GLY A 219 14.14 0.59 8.55
C GLY A 219 14.40 -0.45 7.45
N ALA A 220 13.56 -0.50 6.41
CA ALA A 220 13.74 -1.38 5.26
C ALA A 220 15.05 -1.12 4.54
N PHE A 221 15.35 0.15 4.23
CA PHE A 221 16.59 0.54 3.59
C PHE A 221 17.80 0.39 4.51
N ALA A 222 17.67 0.63 5.81
CA ALA A 222 18.73 0.37 6.78
C ALA A 222 19.13 -1.11 6.78
N HIS A 223 18.16 -2.02 6.82
CA HIS A 223 18.44 -3.45 6.72
C HIS A 223 18.95 -3.90 5.35
N GLY A 224 18.54 -3.22 4.27
CA GLY A 224 19.16 -3.38 2.95
C GLY A 224 20.65 -3.02 2.95
N ALA A 225 21.04 -1.90 3.57
CA ALA A 225 22.44 -1.49 3.71
C ALA A 225 23.24 -2.48 4.58
N ILE A 226 22.66 -2.95 5.69
CA ILE A 226 23.29 -3.97 6.55
C ILE A 226 23.50 -5.27 5.77
N PHE A 227 22.52 -5.70 4.96
CA PHE A 227 22.67 -6.83 4.05
C PHE A 227 23.86 -6.64 3.10
N PHE A 228 23.99 -5.48 2.46
CA PHE A 228 25.11 -5.21 1.54
C PHE A 228 26.47 -5.29 2.22
N ILE A 229 26.58 -4.92 3.49
CA ILE A 229 27.84 -5.01 4.23
C ILE A 229 28.14 -6.44 4.66
N ARG A 230 27.19 -7.09 5.34
CA ARG A 230 27.43 -8.33 6.09
C ARG A 230 27.21 -9.61 5.29
N ASP A 231 26.19 -9.62 4.45
CA ASP A 231 25.63 -10.87 3.91
C ASP A 231 25.76 -10.95 2.37
N TYR A 232 26.00 -9.84 1.70
CA TYR A 232 26.18 -9.82 0.25
C TYR A 232 27.51 -10.44 -0.17
N ASP A 233 27.43 -11.50 -0.97
CA ASP A 233 28.55 -12.15 -1.64
C ASP A 233 28.60 -11.76 -3.14
N PRO A 234 29.62 -11.00 -3.57
CA PRO A 234 29.80 -10.64 -4.98
C PRO A 234 30.03 -11.84 -5.91
N GLU A 235 30.65 -12.92 -5.44
CA GLU A 235 30.96 -14.08 -6.28
C GLU A 235 29.68 -14.85 -6.62
N GLN A 236 28.86 -15.13 -5.60
CA GLN A 236 27.56 -15.77 -5.78
C GLN A 236 26.60 -14.93 -6.64
N ASN A 237 26.65 -13.60 -6.53
CA ASN A 237 25.74 -12.69 -7.23
C ASN A 237 26.31 -12.16 -8.56
N GLN A 238 27.44 -12.69 -9.03
CA GLN A 238 28.12 -12.19 -10.22
C GLN A 238 27.20 -12.15 -11.46
N ASP A 239 27.13 -10.99 -12.10
CA ASP A 239 26.33 -10.67 -13.29
C ASP A 239 24.81 -10.82 -13.14
N ASN A 240 24.30 -11.03 -11.92
CA ASN A 240 22.86 -11.04 -11.67
C ASN A 240 22.32 -9.60 -11.52
N VAL A 241 21.01 -9.45 -11.35
CA VAL A 241 20.35 -8.13 -11.23
C VAL A 241 20.91 -7.26 -10.10
N LEU A 242 21.34 -7.87 -8.99
CA LEU A 242 21.84 -7.16 -7.81
C LEU A 242 23.26 -6.64 -8.05
N ALA A 243 24.15 -7.49 -8.58
CA ALA A 243 25.50 -7.07 -8.95
C ALA A 243 25.45 -5.99 -10.03
N ARG A 244 24.60 -6.16 -11.03
CA ARG A 244 24.43 -5.17 -12.10
C ARG A 244 24.01 -3.82 -11.54
N MET A 245 23.06 -3.77 -10.63
CA MET A 245 22.64 -2.52 -9.98
C MET A 245 23.83 -1.79 -9.33
N LEU A 246 24.70 -2.53 -8.62
CA LEU A 246 25.89 -1.95 -8.00
C LEU A 246 26.92 -1.42 -9.01
N THR A 247 27.02 -1.99 -10.22
CA THR A 247 27.99 -1.52 -11.24
C THR A 247 27.62 -0.18 -11.87
N HIS A 248 26.38 0.28 -11.71
CA HIS A 248 25.92 1.59 -12.21
C HIS A 248 25.27 2.44 -11.11
N LYS A 249 25.71 2.24 -9.86
CA LYS A 249 25.17 2.97 -8.70
C LYS A 249 25.29 4.47 -8.82
N GLU A 250 26.35 4.97 -9.46
CA GLU A 250 26.58 6.40 -9.66
C GLU A 250 25.51 7.03 -10.54
N ALA A 251 25.02 6.28 -11.55
CA ALA A 251 23.94 6.74 -12.40
C ALA A 251 22.62 6.82 -11.61
N ILE A 252 22.32 5.82 -10.78
CA ILE A 252 21.10 5.83 -9.94
C ILE A 252 21.14 7.03 -8.97
N ILE A 253 22.26 7.22 -8.27
CA ILE A 253 22.45 8.29 -7.31
C ILE A 253 22.37 9.67 -8.00
N SER A 254 23.00 9.85 -9.16
CA SER A 254 22.98 11.13 -9.87
C SER A 254 21.60 11.51 -10.39
N HIS A 255 20.81 10.55 -10.86
CA HIS A 255 19.44 10.82 -11.30
C HIS A 255 18.53 11.17 -10.12
N LEU A 256 18.64 10.45 -9.00
CA LEU A 256 17.89 10.80 -7.78
C LEU A 256 18.29 12.20 -7.27
N SER A 257 19.58 12.54 -7.32
CA SER A 257 20.05 13.89 -6.99
C SER A 257 19.47 14.95 -7.91
N TRP A 258 19.43 14.68 -9.22
CA TRP A 258 18.84 15.61 -10.19
C TRP A 258 17.34 15.83 -9.92
N VAL A 259 16.57 14.76 -9.69
CA VAL A 259 15.13 14.88 -9.38
C VAL A 259 14.90 15.68 -8.10
N SER A 260 15.64 15.39 -7.02
CA SER A 260 15.55 16.14 -5.77
C SER A 260 15.86 17.63 -5.95
N LEU A 261 16.92 17.96 -6.68
CA LEU A 261 17.27 19.36 -6.97
C LEU A 261 16.21 20.03 -7.85
N PHE A 262 15.75 19.34 -8.89
CA PHE A 262 14.73 19.84 -9.80
C PHE A 262 13.44 20.17 -9.04
N LEU A 263 12.91 19.23 -8.26
CA LEU A 263 11.72 19.45 -7.45
C LEU A 263 11.95 20.56 -6.42
N GLY A 264 13.10 20.55 -5.73
CA GLY A 264 13.43 21.54 -4.71
C GLY A 264 13.42 22.97 -5.24
N PHE A 265 14.14 23.23 -6.34
CA PHE A 265 14.22 24.56 -6.92
C PHE A 265 12.87 25.07 -7.43
N HIS A 266 12.10 24.23 -8.12
CA HIS A 266 10.85 24.68 -8.74
C HIS A 266 9.72 24.79 -7.73
N THR A 267 9.56 23.83 -6.83
CA THR A 267 8.50 23.87 -5.80
C THR A 267 8.72 25.03 -4.84
N LEU A 268 9.92 25.18 -4.28
CA LEU A 268 10.23 26.31 -3.40
C LEU A 268 10.15 27.64 -4.17
N GLY A 269 10.65 27.69 -5.40
CA GLY A 269 10.58 28.88 -6.25
C GLY A 269 9.15 29.37 -6.47
N LEU A 270 8.20 28.45 -6.71
CA LEU A 270 6.78 28.79 -6.86
C LEU A 270 6.15 29.26 -5.54
N TYR A 271 6.45 28.62 -4.42
CA TYR A 271 5.98 29.10 -3.11
C TYR A 271 6.47 30.52 -2.82
N VAL A 272 7.78 30.77 -2.97
CA VAL A 272 8.37 32.10 -2.74
C VAL A 272 7.82 33.15 -3.71
N HIS A 273 7.65 32.81 -5.00
CA HIS A 273 7.02 33.69 -5.96
C HIS A 273 5.61 34.08 -5.52
N ASN A 274 4.78 33.08 -5.16
CA ASN A 274 3.40 33.30 -4.75
C ASN A 274 3.31 34.15 -3.47
N ASP A 275 4.16 33.89 -2.48
CA ASP A 275 4.25 34.70 -1.26
C ASP A 275 4.59 36.17 -1.56
N VAL A 276 5.60 36.40 -2.41
CA VAL A 276 6.06 37.76 -2.77
C VAL A 276 4.97 38.55 -3.49
N VAL A 277 4.30 37.97 -4.48
CA VAL A 277 3.26 38.69 -5.23
C VAL A 277 2.02 38.98 -4.38
N VAL A 278 1.65 38.07 -3.46
CA VAL A 278 0.58 38.27 -2.49
C VAL A 278 0.97 39.36 -1.49
N ALA A 279 2.21 39.35 -0.97
CA ALA A 279 2.71 40.39 -0.07
C ALA A 279 2.71 41.78 -0.73
N PHE A 280 2.89 41.85 -2.05
CA PHE A 280 2.74 43.08 -2.83
C PHE A 280 1.30 43.44 -3.19
N GLY A 281 0.30 42.71 -2.68
CA GLY A 281 -1.12 42.99 -2.93
C GLY A 281 -1.61 42.65 -4.33
N ASN A 282 -0.89 41.78 -5.06
CA ASN A 282 -1.26 41.33 -6.41
C ASN A 282 -1.47 39.79 -6.44
N PRO A 283 -2.48 39.25 -5.71
CA PRO A 283 -2.70 37.81 -5.63
C PRO A 283 -3.03 37.16 -6.99
N GLU A 284 -3.52 37.92 -7.96
CA GLU A 284 -3.80 37.48 -9.33
C GLU A 284 -2.54 37.16 -10.14
N LYS A 285 -1.35 37.59 -9.67
CA LYS A 285 -0.05 37.30 -10.29
C LYS A 285 0.60 36.03 -9.77
N GLN A 286 -0.09 35.29 -8.91
CA GLN A 286 0.33 33.96 -8.49
C GLN A 286 0.37 33.01 -9.68
N ILE A 287 1.29 32.07 -9.65
CA ILE A 287 1.33 30.96 -10.60
C ILE A 287 0.54 29.81 -9.98
N LEU A 288 -0.69 29.63 -10.45
CA LEU A 288 -1.61 28.60 -9.99
C LEU A 288 -1.75 27.52 -11.06
N ILE A 289 -1.16 26.36 -10.81
CA ILE A 289 -1.15 25.23 -11.75
C ILE A 289 -2.21 24.24 -11.31
N GLU A 290 -3.18 23.97 -12.19
CA GLU A 290 -4.21 22.95 -11.93
C GLU A 290 -3.62 21.53 -12.03
N PRO A 291 -3.93 20.62 -11.08
CA PRO A 291 -3.48 19.24 -11.13
C PRO A 291 -4.34 18.38 -12.10
N ILE A 292 -4.34 18.75 -13.39
CA ILE A 292 -5.21 18.17 -14.44
C ILE A 292 -5.11 16.64 -14.49
N PHE A 293 -3.92 16.07 -14.30
CA PHE A 293 -3.73 14.61 -14.30
C PHE A 293 -4.43 13.93 -13.12
N ALA A 294 -4.41 14.54 -11.94
CA ALA A 294 -5.10 13.99 -10.77
C ALA A 294 -6.62 14.20 -10.87
N GLN A 295 -7.07 15.37 -11.36
CA GLN A 295 -8.48 15.62 -11.68
C GLN A 295 -9.00 14.62 -12.72
N TRP A 296 -8.16 14.22 -13.68
CA TRP A 296 -8.49 13.20 -14.66
C TRP A 296 -8.68 11.83 -14.02
N ILE A 297 -7.85 11.45 -13.06
CA ILE A 297 -8.05 10.22 -12.28
C ILE A 297 -9.39 10.27 -11.54
N GLN A 298 -9.75 11.38 -10.89
CA GLN A 298 -11.06 11.52 -10.24
C GLN A 298 -12.21 11.36 -11.25
N ALA A 299 -12.08 11.96 -12.44
CA ALA A 299 -13.06 11.84 -13.50
C ALA A 299 -13.17 10.40 -14.04
N THR A 300 -12.05 9.69 -14.24
CA THR A 300 -12.06 8.28 -14.64
C THR A 300 -12.63 7.34 -13.57
N SER A 301 -12.70 7.84 -12.33
CA SER A 301 -13.34 7.16 -11.20
C SER A 301 -14.83 7.51 -11.09
N GLY A 302 -15.39 8.34 -11.98
CA GLY A 302 -16.82 8.68 -11.97
C GLY A 302 -17.18 10.02 -11.33
N LYS A 303 -16.20 10.84 -10.93
CA LYS A 303 -16.45 12.20 -10.43
C LYS A 303 -16.83 13.13 -11.58
N ALA A 304 -18.04 13.69 -11.55
CA ALA A 304 -18.57 14.51 -12.63
C ALA A 304 -18.11 15.97 -12.59
N LEU A 305 -17.63 16.45 -11.44
CA LEU A 305 -17.32 17.85 -11.16
C LEU A 305 -16.45 18.54 -12.22
N TYR A 306 -15.44 17.85 -12.77
CA TYR A 306 -14.46 18.42 -13.70
C TYR A 306 -14.89 18.40 -15.18
N GLY A 307 -16.02 17.77 -15.52
CA GLY A 307 -16.57 17.82 -16.89
C GLY A 307 -15.72 17.13 -17.97
N PHE A 308 -14.81 16.21 -17.62
CA PHE A 308 -13.98 15.52 -18.63
C PHE A 308 -14.73 14.49 -19.47
N HIS A 309 -15.88 13.99 -19.02
CA HIS A 309 -16.72 13.02 -19.74
C HIS A 309 -15.92 11.78 -20.25
N VAL A 310 -15.12 11.18 -19.36
CA VAL A 310 -14.27 10.02 -19.64
C VAL A 310 -14.86 8.74 -19.03
N LEU A 311 -14.05 7.70 -18.86
CA LEU A 311 -14.39 6.43 -18.22
C LEU A 311 -15.18 6.65 -16.90
N LEU A 312 -16.29 5.94 -16.72
CA LEU A 312 -17.21 6.01 -15.55
C LEU A 312 -17.89 7.37 -15.26
N SER A 313 -17.32 8.52 -15.64
CA SER A 313 -17.96 9.85 -15.57
C SER A 313 -18.89 10.13 -16.76
N SER A 314 -18.81 9.31 -17.81
CA SER A 314 -19.79 9.28 -18.89
C SER A 314 -20.80 8.13 -18.70
N SER A 315 -22.09 8.47 -18.70
CA SER A 315 -23.19 7.51 -18.62
C SER A 315 -23.34 6.62 -19.85
N THR A 316 -22.72 6.98 -20.97
CA THR A 316 -22.79 6.23 -22.24
C THR A 316 -21.60 5.30 -22.48
N SER A 317 -20.61 5.28 -21.57
CA SER A 317 -19.45 4.39 -21.70
C SER A 317 -19.84 2.93 -21.47
N ASN A 318 -19.29 2.01 -22.27
CA ASN A 318 -19.49 0.57 -22.12
C ASN A 318 -19.13 0.07 -20.71
N ALA A 319 -18.13 0.66 -20.06
CA ALA A 319 -17.74 0.32 -18.70
C ALA A 319 -18.85 0.68 -17.68
N THR A 320 -19.48 1.84 -17.87
CA THR A 320 -20.60 2.31 -17.04
C THR A 320 -21.78 1.36 -17.18
N THR A 321 -22.16 1.02 -18.42
CA THR A 321 -23.26 0.09 -18.71
C THR A 321 -23.02 -1.30 -18.14
N ALA A 322 -21.78 -1.80 -18.17
CA ALA A 322 -21.44 -3.15 -17.70
C ALA A 322 -21.53 -3.29 -16.16
N ALA A 323 -21.23 -2.23 -15.40
CA ALA A 323 -21.19 -2.27 -13.94
C ALA A 323 -22.42 -1.63 -13.25
N GLN A 324 -23.33 -1.02 -14.01
CA GLN A 324 -24.49 -0.27 -13.48
C GLN A 324 -25.44 -1.10 -12.60
N GLN A 325 -25.46 -2.42 -12.71
CA GLN A 325 -26.34 -3.31 -11.95
C GLN A 325 -25.65 -3.93 -10.71
N LEU A 326 -24.40 -3.56 -10.44
CA LEU A 326 -23.59 -4.12 -9.37
C LEU A 326 -23.15 -3.00 -8.41
N TRP A 327 -21.85 -2.70 -8.32
CA TRP A 327 -21.28 -1.75 -7.36
C TRP A 327 -21.34 -0.27 -7.81
N LEU A 328 -21.54 -0.03 -9.11
CA LEU A 328 -21.31 1.29 -9.68
C LEU A 328 -22.30 2.38 -9.20
N PRO A 329 -23.62 2.12 -9.04
CA PRO A 329 -24.53 3.16 -8.55
C PRO A 329 -24.16 3.68 -7.15
N GLY A 330 -23.85 2.78 -6.21
CA GLY A 330 -23.43 3.15 -4.86
C GLY A 330 -22.10 3.90 -4.87
N TRP A 331 -21.16 3.46 -5.71
CA TRP A 331 -19.89 4.17 -5.91
C TRP A 331 -20.06 5.59 -6.47
N LEU A 332 -20.89 5.77 -7.51
CA LEU A 332 -21.13 7.06 -8.14
C LEU A 332 -21.86 8.03 -7.22
N GLU A 333 -22.76 7.54 -6.37
CA GLU A 333 -23.37 8.34 -5.30
C GLU A 333 -22.31 8.83 -4.33
N ALA A 334 -21.47 7.92 -3.81
CA ALA A 334 -20.46 8.27 -2.82
C ALA A 334 -19.41 9.25 -3.37
N ILE A 335 -18.87 9.05 -4.58
CA ILE A 335 -17.78 9.89 -5.13
C ILE A 335 -18.25 11.29 -5.55
N ASN A 336 -19.54 11.48 -5.79
CA ASN A 336 -20.13 12.79 -6.14
C ASN A 336 -20.78 13.48 -4.94
N ASN A 337 -20.69 12.90 -3.74
CA ASN A 337 -21.20 13.49 -2.52
C ASN A 337 -20.11 14.35 -1.84
N GLU A 338 -20.37 15.65 -1.74
CA GLU A 338 -19.41 16.63 -1.19
C GLU A 338 -19.23 16.55 0.34
N SER A 339 -20.03 15.72 1.03
CA SER A 339 -19.99 15.58 2.50
C SER A 339 -19.01 14.52 3.01
N ASN A 340 -18.37 13.76 2.14
CA ASN A 340 -17.41 12.72 2.52
C ASN A 340 -15.99 13.01 1.98
N SER A 341 -15.04 12.13 2.29
CA SER A 341 -13.63 12.28 1.89
C SER A 341 -13.22 11.43 0.68
N LEU A 342 -14.16 10.79 0.00
CA LEU A 342 -13.88 9.94 -1.17
C LEU A 342 -13.55 10.84 -2.37
N PHE A 343 -12.28 10.88 -2.77
CA PHE A 343 -11.77 11.74 -3.84
C PHE A 343 -12.16 13.21 -3.65
N LEU A 344 -11.66 13.84 -2.57
CA LEU A 344 -11.82 15.28 -2.31
C LEU A 344 -11.47 16.13 -3.54
N THR A 345 -12.17 17.25 -3.71
CA THR A 345 -11.86 18.19 -4.79
C THR A 345 -10.49 18.79 -4.60
N ILE A 346 -9.66 18.72 -5.64
CA ILE A 346 -8.28 19.20 -5.66
C ILE A 346 -8.09 20.36 -6.65
N GLY A 347 -7.17 21.25 -6.32
CA GLY A 347 -6.81 22.42 -7.11
C GLY A 347 -5.32 22.81 -6.99
N PRO A 348 -4.96 24.08 -7.22
CA PRO A 348 -3.56 24.50 -7.29
C PRO A 348 -2.77 24.37 -5.99
N GLY A 349 -3.42 24.51 -4.84
CA GLY A 349 -2.79 24.26 -3.54
C GLY A 349 -2.35 22.81 -3.40
N ASP A 350 -3.23 21.88 -3.79
CA ASP A 350 -2.93 20.44 -3.81
C ASP A 350 -1.77 20.12 -4.76
N PHE A 351 -1.72 20.76 -5.93
CA PHE A 351 -0.60 20.60 -6.87
C PHE A 351 0.75 20.90 -6.20
N LEU A 352 0.87 22.04 -5.52
CA LEU A 352 2.13 22.48 -4.91
C LEU A 352 2.54 21.55 -3.76
N VAL A 353 1.62 21.19 -2.87
CA VAL A 353 1.94 20.31 -1.73
C VAL A 353 2.31 18.89 -2.20
N HIS A 354 1.68 18.36 -3.25
CA HIS A 354 2.07 17.06 -3.80
C HIS A 354 3.48 17.07 -4.40
N HIS A 355 3.93 18.19 -4.97
CA HIS A 355 5.32 18.32 -5.43
C HIS A 355 6.30 18.48 -4.26
N ALA A 356 5.88 19.11 -3.15
CA ALA A 356 6.68 19.15 -1.92
C ALA A 356 6.79 17.75 -1.27
N ILE A 357 5.71 16.97 -1.25
CA ILE A 357 5.73 15.56 -0.82
C ILE A 357 6.66 14.75 -1.74
N ALA A 358 6.56 14.94 -3.06
CA ALA A 358 7.45 14.28 -4.02
C ALA A 358 8.92 14.63 -3.76
N LEU A 359 9.25 15.90 -3.47
CA LEU A 359 10.59 16.33 -3.08
C LEU A 359 11.09 15.57 -1.84
N GLY A 360 10.26 15.53 -0.78
CA GLY A 360 10.59 14.84 0.46
C GLY A 360 10.85 13.35 0.23
N LEU A 361 9.98 12.66 -0.50
CA LEU A 361 10.12 11.24 -0.84
C LEU A 361 11.37 10.95 -1.66
N HIS A 362 11.65 11.73 -2.71
CA HIS A 362 12.83 11.52 -3.56
C HIS A 362 14.13 11.81 -2.80
N THR A 363 14.15 12.85 -1.95
CA THR A 363 15.34 13.20 -1.17
C THR A 363 15.61 12.19 -0.06
N THR A 364 14.56 11.74 0.65
CA THR A 364 14.68 10.63 1.60
C THR A 364 15.20 9.36 0.92
N THR A 365 14.66 9.02 -0.25
CA THR A 365 15.10 7.88 -1.06
C THR A 365 16.55 8.03 -1.52
N LEU A 366 16.96 9.22 -1.98
CA LEU A 366 18.34 9.51 -2.37
C LEU A 366 19.31 9.21 -1.22
N ILE A 367 19.03 9.70 -0.02
CA ILE A 367 19.91 9.52 1.14
C ILE A 367 20.02 8.03 1.49
N LEU A 368 18.89 7.33 1.56
CA LEU A 368 18.84 5.91 1.90
C LEU A 368 19.51 5.02 0.86
N VAL A 369 19.20 5.23 -0.43
CA VAL A 369 19.78 4.48 -1.55
C VAL A 369 21.27 4.73 -1.61
N LYS A 370 21.73 5.99 -1.59
CA LYS A 370 23.16 6.32 -1.61
C LYS A 370 23.88 5.69 -0.42
N GLY A 371 23.30 5.75 0.78
CA GLY A 371 23.81 5.09 1.98
C GLY A 371 24.01 3.58 1.79
N ALA A 372 23.03 2.89 1.21
CA ALA A 372 23.11 1.46 0.93
C ALA A 372 24.11 1.09 -0.19
N LEU A 373 24.16 1.86 -1.28
CA LEU A 373 25.01 1.55 -2.44
C LEU A 373 26.49 1.88 -2.21
N ASP A 374 26.78 2.84 -1.33
CA ASP A 374 28.14 3.18 -0.89
C ASP A 374 28.55 2.46 0.41
N ALA A 375 27.70 1.60 0.95
CA ALA A 375 27.93 0.92 2.23
C ALA A 375 29.18 0.03 2.22
N ARG A 376 29.46 -0.63 1.09
CA ARG A 376 30.65 -1.48 0.95
C ARG A 376 31.93 -0.72 0.66
N GLY A 377 31.82 0.50 0.13
CA GLY A 377 32.96 1.32 -0.29
C GLY A 377 32.55 2.45 -1.22
N SER A 378 33.27 3.56 -1.11
CA SER A 378 33.21 4.71 -2.01
C SER A 378 34.61 5.15 -2.40
N LYS A 379 34.75 6.15 -3.29
CA LYS A 379 36.08 6.68 -3.63
C LYS A 379 36.85 7.25 -2.43
N LEU A 380 36.14 7.82 -1.45
CA LEU A 380 36.75 8.44 -0.27
C LEU A 380 37.19 7.41 0.80
N MET A 381 36.51 6.27 0.86
CA MET A 381 36.81 5.15 1.76
C MET A 381 36.44 3.83 1.06
N PRO A 382 37.38 3.25 0.28
CA PRO A 382 37.10 2.05 -0.54
C PRO A 382 36.86 0.77 0.26
N ASP A 383 37.44 0.68 1.45
CA ASP A 383 37.45 -0.45 2.38
C ASP A 383 36.34 -0.37 3.45
N LYS A 384 35.31 0.46 3.23
CA LYS A 384 34.24 0.73 4.20
C LYS A 384 33.56 -0.54 4.76
N LYS A 385 33.38 -1.57 3.93
CA LYS A 385 32.83 -2.87 4.37
C LYS A 385 33.56 -3.48 5.57
N ASP A 386 34.86 -3.21 5.73
CA ASP A 386 35.71 -3.81 6.76
C ASP A 386 35.48 -3.17 8.15
N PHE A 387 34.77 -2.03 8.20
CA PHE A 387 34.45 -1.28 9.42
C PHE A 387 33.02 -1.55 9.93
N GLY A 388 32.20 -2.27 9.15
CA GLY A 388 30.81 -2.58 9.51
C GLY A 388 29.83 -1.44 9.20
N TYR A 389 28.63 -1.51 9.80
CA TYR A 389 27.51 -0.62 9.47
C TYR A 389 27.58 0.74 10.17
N SER A 390 28.00 0.76 11.43
CA SER A 390 28.04 1.96 12.27
C SER A 390 29.45 2.11 12.83
N PHE A 391 30.08 3.22 12.50
CA PHE A 391 31.40 3.63 12.99
C PHE A 391 31.51 5.17 12.88
N PRO A 392 32.33 5.85 13.71
CA PRO A 392 32.26 7.31 13.82
C PRO A 392 32.73 8.09 12.58
N CYS A 393 33.90 7.72 12.04
CA CYS A 393 34.54 8.30 10.87
C CYS A 393 35.78 7.46 10.52
N ASP A 394 36.52 7.85 9.47
CA ASP A 394 37.89 7.39 9.17
C ASP A 394 38.91 8.53 9.37
N GLY A 395 38.70 9.31 10.44
CA GLY A 395 39.57 10.42 10.87
C GLY A 395 39.44 11.72 10.05
N PRO A 396 40.20 12.76 10.44
CA PRO A 396 40.16 14.08 9.79
C PRO A 396 40.99 14.14 8.49
N GLY A 397 41.70 13.07 8.13
CA GLY A 397 42.47 13.01 6.89
C GLY A 397 41.59 13.07 5.64
N ARG A 398 42.22 13.21 4.46
CA ARG A 398 41.54 13.19 3.13
C ARG A 398 40.42 14.24 2.96
N GLY A 399 40.48 15.33 3.71
CA GLY A 399 39.46 16.40 3.72
C GLY A 399 38.38 16.27 4.79
N GLY A 400 38.44 15.22 5.63
CA GLY A 400 37.46 14.92 6.67
C GLY A 400 36.45 13.84 6.25
N THR A 401 36.14 12.91 7.16
CA THR A 401 35.28 11.76 6.89
C THR A 401 34.13 11.62 7.89
N CYS A 402 33.65 12.75 8.42
CA CYS A 402 32.48 12.80 9.30
C CYS A 402 31.25 12.21 8.58
N ASP A 403 30.39 11.52 9.34
CA ASP A 403 29.12 10.98 8.88
C ASP A 403 29.22 10.11 7.59
N ILE A 404 30.29 9.33 7.48
CA ILE A 404 30.61 8.54 6.28
C ILE A 404 30.02 7.12 6.30
N SER A 405 29.60 6.61 7.46
CA SER A 405 29.08 5.25 7.60
C SER A 405 27.68 5.12 6.99
N ALA A 406 27.24 3.88 6.74
CA ALA A 406 25.89 3.64 6.25
C ALA A 406 24.82 3.87 7.33
N TRP A 407 25.19 3.79 8.61
CA TRP A 407 24.33 4.21 9.72
C TRP A 407 24.10 5.72 9.73
N ASP A 408 25.13 6.52 9.41
CA ASP A 408 24.99 7.99 9.36
C ASP A 408 24.02 8.42 8.26
N ALA A 409 23.98 7.70 7.14
CA ALA A 409 22.96 7.91 6.10
C ALA A 409 21.54 7.59 6.60
N PHE A 410 21.37 6.54 7.42
CA PHE A 410 20.10 6.27 8.09
C PHE A 410 19.71 7.41 9.05
N TYR A 411 20.66 7.89 9.86
CA TYR A 411 20.47 9.02 10.76
C TYR A 411 20.01 10.29 10.01
N LEU A 412 20.67 10.64 8.90
CA LEU A 412 20.27 11.78 8.07
C LEU A 412 18.90 11.59 7.41
N ALA A 413 18.60 10.37 6.96
CA ALA A 413 17.31 10.05 6.34
C ALA A 413 16.15 10.15 7.33
N MET A 414 16.36 9.91 8.63
CA MET A 414 15.33 10.07 9.65
C MET A 414 14.81 11.51 9.72
N PHE A 415 15.69 12.52 9.62
CA PHE A 415 15.25 13.92 9.57
C PHE A 415 14.39 14.20 8.33
N TRP A 416 14.80 13.69 7.18
CA TRP A 416 14.04 13.87 5.93
C TRP A 416 12.71 13.14 5.94
N MET A 417 12.65 11.94 6.52
CA MET A 417 11.40 11.22 6.71
C MET A 417 10.45 12.01 7.62
N LEU A 418 10.93 12.47 8.79
CA LEU A 418 10.11 13.27 9.72
C LEU A 418 9.66 14.61 9.13
N ASN A 419 10.44 15.19 8.21
CA ASN A 419 10.03 16.40 7.50
C ASN A 419 9.03 16.11 6.36
N THR A 420 9.08 14.91 5.79
CA THR A 420 8.19 14.51 4.68
C THR A 420 6.82 14.07 5.18
N ILE A 421 6.76 13.41 6.35
CA ILE A 421 5.53 12.96 7.02
C ILE A 421 5.00 14.04 7.95
#